data_AF-A0AA46KGG5-F1
#
_entry.id   AF-A0AA46KGG5-F1
#
_cell.length_a   1.000
_cell.length_b   1.000
_cell.length_c   1.000
_cell.angle_alpha   90.00
_cell.angle_beta   90.00
_cell.angle_gamma   90.00
#
_symmetry.space_group_name_H-M   'P 1'
#
loop_
_entity.id
_entity.type
_entity.pdbx_description
1 polymer ?
#
loop_
_entity_poly.entity_id
_entity_poly.type
_entity_poly.pdbx_seq_one_letter_code
_entity_poly.pdbx_strand_id
1 'polypeptide(L)'
;MTAPSGWRRKAILLFKSEKQLNAGKIVKTFMNKSLDEMKASLITDAMCDASALTHKPRTNDLTAHLENLKHQFIGQSELCFYHATLVVLLRRNYKPKEIFSEFEQLWNTETDYLLEHLSLRWVVSACDTFVDHSTDSIRAAILMNITTLVNTLRIYETKQFLLQPANSESLPLLDDNIEAFYRNDIPLYDGLTYFRIGSDDTLKNMRKRYESFYGSDKLATTMLLSVFDKLQKNNSAFSTMRSLHKSKNSEWWLD
;
A
#
# COMPACT_ATOMS: atom_id res chain seq x y z
N MET A 1 -21.78 21.14 16.05
CA MET A 1 -22.06 20.55 17.39
C MET A 1 -20.93 20.96 18.31
N THR A 2 -21.24 21.62 19.43
CA THR A 2 -20.25 22.15 20.38
C THR A 2 -19.42 21.02 21.01
N ALA A 3 -18.11 21.18 21.03
CA ALA A 3 -17.19 20.22 21.65
C ALA A 3 -17.56 20.02 23.14
N PRO A 4 -17.54 18.79 23.67
CA PRO A 4 -17.91 18.54 25.06
C PRO A 4 -16.95 19.27 26.02
N SER A 5 -17.51 19.83 27.09
CA SER A 5 -16.75 20.52 28.14
C SER A 5 -15.62 19.66 28.72
N GLY A 6 -14.56 20.28 29.22
CA GLY A 6 -13.33 19.60 29.66
C GLY A 6 -13.54 18.47 30.68
N TRP A 7 -14.53 18.59 31.57
CA TRP A 7 -14.85 17.54 32.55
C TRP A 7 -15.62 16.37 31.93
N ARG A 8 -16.52 16.62 30.96
CA ARG A 8 -17.22 15.57 30.20
C ARG A 8 -16.25 14.80 29.31
N ARG A 9 -15.27 15.48 28.70
CA ARG A 9 -14.18 14.84 27.96
C ARG A 9 -13.39 13.92 28.88
N LYS A 10 -12.93 14.39 30.05
CA LYS A 10 -12.22 13.54 31.04
C LYS A 10 -13.06 12.33 31.49
N ALA A 11 -14.35 12.51 31.75
CA ALA A 11 -15.24 11.41 32.14
C ALA A 11 -15.41 10.35 31.03
N ILE A 12 -15.51 10.78 29.77
CA ILE A 12 -15.58 9.86 28.61
C ILE A 12 -14.24 9.11 28.44
N LEU A 13 -13.11 9.77 28.69
CA LEU A 13 -11.78 9.16 28.57
C LEU A 13 -11.45 8.14 29.66
N LEU A 14 -12.21 8.12 30.76
CA LEU A 14 -12.15 7.05 31.77
C LEU A 14 -12.68 5.71 31.22
N PHE A 15 -13.54 5.75 30.19
CA PHE A 15 -14.21 4.56 29.65
C PHE A 15 -13.96 4.31 28.15
N LYS A 16 -13.47 5.31 27.40
CA LYS A 16 -13.19 5.22 25.96
C LYS A 16 -11.92 5.98 25.61
N SER A 17 -10.95 5.31 25.00
CA SER A 17 -9.73 5.96 24.50
C SER A 17 -10.05 7.03 23.46
N GLU A 18 -9.34 8.17 23.47
CA GLU A 18 -9.38 9.18 22.39
C GLU A 18 -9.15 8.54 21.00
N LYS A 19 -8.43 7.41 20.98
CA LYS A 19 -8.18 6.62 19.77
C LYS A 19 -9.46 6.13 19.09
N GLN A 20 -10.53 5.86 19.85
CA GLN A 20 -11.76 5.25 19.36
C GLN A 20 -12.99 6.15 19.51
N LEU A 21 -12.82 7.31 20.16
CA LEU A 21 -13.91 8.25 20.33
C LEU A 21 -14.46 8.67 18.95
N ASN A 22 -15.78 8.72 18.81
CA ASN A 22 -16.51 8.99 17.56
C ASN A 22 -16.45 7.91 16.47
N ALA A 23 -15.71 6.81 16.64
CA ALA A 23 -15.60 5.75 15.62
C ALA A 23 -16.97 5.23 15.16
N GLY A 24 -17.92 5.01 16.09
CA GLY A 24 -19.27 4.57 15.74
C GLY A 24 -20.10 5.59 14.94
N LYS A 25 -19.82 6.89 15.09
CA LYS A 25 -20.45 7.93 14.25
C LYS A 25 -19.85 7.92 12.84
N ILE A 26 -18.54 7.75 12.75
CA ILE A 26 -17.81 7.66 11.48
C ILE A 26 -18.32 6.46 10.65
N VAL A 27 -18.39 5.27 11.25
CA VAL A 27 -18.91 4.07 10.57
C VAL A 27 -20.33 4.28 10.05
N LYS A 28 -21.21 4.90 10.85
CA LYS A 28 -22.59 5.21 10.44
C LYS A 28 -22.67 6.13 9.21
N THR A 29 -21.68 6.99 8.98
CA THR A 29 -21.65 7.85 7.78
C THR A 29 -21.52 7.03 6.50
N PHE A 30 -20.78 5.93 6.55
CA PHE A 30 -20.53 5.06 5.39
C PHE A 30 -21.60 3.98 5.21
N MET A 31 -22.17 3.48 6.30
CA MET A 31 -23.23 2.44 6.27
C MET A 31 -24.48 2.83 5.46
N ASN A 32 -24.72 4.12 5.25
CA ASN A 32 -25.89 4.61 4.51
C ASN A 32 -25.61 4.82 3.02
N LYS A 33 -24.42 4.49 2.53
CA LYS A 33 -24.01 4.69 1.15
C LYS A 33 -23.67 3.34 0.51
N SER A 34 -24.08 3.16 -0.73
CA SER A 34 -23.63 2.05 -1.58
C SER A 34 -22.19 2.26 -2.05
N LEU A 35 -21.51 1.18 -2.41
CA LEU A 35 -20.14 1.25 -2.95
C LEU A 35 -20.11 2.03 -4.27
N ASP A 36 -21.14 1.91 -5.12
CA ASP A 36 -21.25 2.66 -6.37
C ASP A 36 -21.38 4.17 -6.14
N GLU A 37 -22.16 4.60 -5.15
CA GLU A 37 -22.22 6.01 -4.75
C GLU A 37 -20.86 6.52 -4.27
N MET A 38 -20.14 5.72 -3.47
CA MET A 38 -18.81 6.08 -2.99
C MET A 38 -17.75 6.13 -4.12
N LYS A 39 -17.87 5.28 -5.16
CA LYS A 39 -17.01 5.32 -6.35
C LYS A 39 -17.27 6.58 -7.18
N ALA A 40 -18.55 6.96 -7.33
CA ALA A 40 -18.96 8.12 -8.11
C ALA A 40 -18.67 9.47 -7.41
N SER A 41 -18.54 9.47 -6.08
CA SER A 41 -18.24 10.68 -5.31
C SER A 41 -16.74 10.90 -5.12
N LEU A 42 -16.22 12.04 -5.55
CA LEU A 42 -14.85 12.47 -5.26
C LEU A 42 -14.78 13.27 -3.94
N ILE A 43 -13.70 13.11 -3.20
CA ILE A 43 -13.40 13.96 -2.05
C ILE A 43 -12.96 15.34 -2.56
N THR A 44 -13.62 16.38 -2.08
CA THR A 44 -13.32 17.78 -2.39
C THR A 44 -12.89 18.55 -1.16
N ASP A 45 -12.23 19.70 -1.33
CA ASP A 45 -11.85 20.59 -0.22
C ASP A 45 -13.05 20.99 0.65
N ALA A 46 -14.22 21.20 0.05
CA ALA A 46 -15.45 21.55 0.75
C ALA A 46 -15.95 20.46 1.72
N MET A 47 -15.50 19.21 1.52
CA MET A 47 -15.83 18.09 2.40
C MET A 47 -14.88 17.97 3.60
N CYS A 48 -13.74 18.68 3.60
CA CYS A 48 -12.74 18.64 4.66
C CYS A 48 -13.01 19.72 5.71
N ASP A 49 -12.90 19.36 6.99
CA ASP A 49 -12.93 20.34 8.06
C ASP A 49 -11.53 20.94 8.28
N ALA A 50 -11.28 22.09 7.64
CA ALA A 50 -10.00 22.80 7.76
C ALA A 50 -9.64 23.13 9.23
N SER A 51 -10.64 23.31 10.11
CA SER A 51 -10.42 23.62 11.52
C SER A 51 -9.95 22.42 12.34
N ALA A 52 -10.18 21.20 11.83
CA ALA A 52 -9.76 19.95 12.45
C ALA A 52 -8.37 19.48 11.99
N LEU A 53 -7.78 20.14 10.99
CA LEU A 53 -6.45 19.80 10.47
C LEU A 53 -5.37 20.06 11.53
N THR A 54 -4.38 19.18 11.58
CA THR A 54 -3.26 19.31 12.51
C THR A 54 -1.93 18.96 11.87
N HIS A 55 -0.89 19.77 12.14
CA HIS A 55 0.48 19.50 11.72
C HIS A 55 1.17 18.40 12.53
N LYS A 56 0.54 17.88 13.60
CA LYS A 56 1.16 16.85 14.42
C LYS A 56 1.26 15.55 13.63
N PRO A 57 2.46 14.97 13.47
CA PRO A 57 2.64 13.73 12.71
C PRO A 57 1.94 12.52 13.35
N ARG A 58 1.67 12.60 14.67
CA ARG A 58 0.93 11.58 15.42
C ARG A 58 -0.12 12.26 16.30
N THR A 59 -1.38 11.92 16.09
CA THR A 59 -2.51 12.35 16.94
C THR A 59 -3.28 11.14 17.44
N ASN A 60 -3.66 11.16 18.72
CA ASN A 60 -4.55 10.16 19.29
C ASN A 60 -6.02 10.44 18.96
N ASP A 61 -6.36 11.68 18.60
CA ASP A 61 -7.72 12.05 18.21
C ASP A 61 -8.08 11.38 16.88
N LEU A 62 -9.16 10.61 16.86
CA LEU A 62 -9.62 9.91 15.65
C LEU A 62 -10.18 10.87 14.60
N THR A 63 -10.97 11.85 15.03
CA THR A 63 -11.57 12.81 14.13
C THR A 63 -10.50 13.64 13.45
N ALA A 64 -9.57 14.22 14.21
CA ALA A 64 -8.47 15.00 13.62
C ALA A 64 -7.58 14.16 12.69
N HIS A 65 -7.34 12.88 13.04
CA HIS A 65 -6.58 11.98 12.17
C HIS A 65 -7.31 11.72 10.86
N LEU A 66 -8.61 11.42 10.90
CA LEU A 66 -9.39 11.13 9.70
C LEU A 66 -9.63 12.37 8.85
N GLU A 67 -9.72 13.57 9.42
CA GLU A 67 -9.79 14.82 8.64
C GLU A 67 -8.47 15.12 7.93
N ASN A 68 -7.33 14.99 8.63
CA ASN A 68 -6.00 15.04 7.99
C ASN A 68 -5.87 14.02 6.86
N LEU A 69 -6.41 12.82 7.08
CA LEU A 69 -6.40 11.75 6.10
C LEU A 69 -7.28 12.11 4.91
N LYS A 70 -8.51 12.55 5.13
CA LYS A 70 -9.47 12.95 4.10
C LYS A 70 -8.89 14.02 3.17
N HIS A 71 -8.18 14.99 3.74
CA HIS A 71 -7.48 16.00 2.95
C HIS A 71 -6.40 15.42 2.02
N GLN A 72 -5.74 14.31 2.39
CA GLN A 72 -4.80 13.62 1.49
C GLN A 72 -5.50 12.85 0.36
N PHE A 73 -6.81 12.64 0.47
CA PHE A 73 -7.64 11.96 -0.53
C PHE A 73 -8.39 12.94 -1.43
N ILE A 74 -8.16 14.25 -1.35
CA ILE A 74 -8.77 15.22 -2.28
C ILE A 74 -8.46 14.80 -3.73
N GLY A 75 -9.50 14.78 -4.57
CA GLY A 75 -9.43 14.32 -5.95
C GLY A 75 -9.53 12.79 -6.13
N GLN A 76 -9.56 12.01 -5.05
CA GLN A 76 -9.80 10.56 -5.08
C GLN A 76 -11.24 10.24 -4.68
N SER A 77 -11.70 9.03 -5.00
CA SER A 77 -13.06 8.59 -4.65
C SER A 77 -13.24 8.43 -3.15
N GLU A 78 -14.48 8.63 -2.69
CA GLU A 78 -14.87 8.40 -1.32
C GLU A 78 -14.67 6.93 -0.91
N LEU A 79 -14.77 6.00 -1.86
CA LEU A 79 -14.48 4.57 -1.64
C LEU A 79 -13.01 4.36 -1.20
N CYS A 80 -12.05 5.03 -1.84
CA CYS A 80 -10.64 4.96 -1.46
C CYS A 80 -10.40 5.54 -0.04
N PHE A 81 -11.09 6.62 0.31
CA PHE A 81 -11.04 7.19 1.66
C PHE A 81 -11.71 6.27 2.71
N TYR A 82 -12.82 5.63 2.36
CA TYR A 82 -13.50 4.65 3.19
C TYR A 82 -12.61 3.45 3.49
N HIS A 83 -11.94 2.88 2.47
CA HIS A 83 -10.91 1.85 2.65
C HIS A 83 -9.85 2.28 3.68
N ALA A 84 -9.28 3.47 3.53
CA ALA A 84 -8.28 3.99 4.45
C ALA A 84 -8.83 4.21 5.87
N THR A 85 -10.11 4.57 5.99
CA THR A 85 -10.80 4.70 7.28
C THR A 85 -10.90 3.35 8.00
N LEU A 86 -11.28 2.27 7.29
CA LEU A 86 -11.34 0.92 7.87
C LEU A 86 -9.97 0.49 8.42
N VAL A 87 -8.90 0.71 7.65
CA VAL A 87 -7.52 0.45 8.10
C VAL A 87 -7.19 1.22 9.38
N VAL A 88 -7.53 2.52 9.45
CA VAL A 88 -7.29 3.33 10.65
C VAL A 88 -8.06 2.80 11.86
N LEU A 89 -9.30 2.37 11.68
CA LEU A 89 -10.12 1.80 12.75
C LEU A 89 -9.53 0.48 13.27
N LEU A 90 -9.06 -0.39 12.37
CA LEU A 90 -8.40 -1.65 12.73
C LEU A 90 -7.10 -1.43 13.51
N ARG A 91 -6.23 -0.53 13.04
CA ARG A 91 -4.99 -0.15 13.75
C ARG A 91 -5.23 0.48 15.12
N ARG A 92 -6.44 1.00 15.36
CA ARG A 92 -6.87 1.56 16.64
C ARG A 92 -7.71 0.57 17.45
N ASN A 93 -7.78 -0.68 17.03
CA ASN A 93 -8.48 -1.79 17.68
C ASN A 93 -9.98 -1.49 17.94
N TYR A 94 -10.60 -0.68 17.08
CA TYR A 94 -12.03 -0.41 17.20
C TYR A 94 -12.81 -1.54 16.52
N LYS A 95 -13.53 -2.35 17.32
CA LYS A 95 -14.42 -3.41 16.80
C LYS A 95 -13.74 -4.29 15.73
N PRO A 96 -12.56 -4.87 16.03
CA PRO A 96 -11.67 -5.42 15.00
C PRO A 96 -12.33 -6.51 14.16
N LYS A 97 -13.17 -7.35 14.76
CA LYS A 97 -13.88 -8.41 14.02
C LYS A 97 -14.89 -7.84 13.03
N GLU A 98 -15.70 -6.87 13.45
CA GLU A 98 -16.72 -6.27 12.59
C GLU A 98 -16.08 -5.44 11.47
N ILE A 99 -15.11 -4.59 11.81
CA ILE A 99 -14.43 -3.75 10.83
C ILE A 99 -13.60 -4.58 9.83
N PHE A 100 -12.97 -5.67 10.29
CA PHE A 100 -12.22 -6.53 9.37
C PHE A 100 -13.15 -7.29 8.41
N SER A 101 -14.30 -7.77 8.88
CA SER A 101 -15.31 -8.40 8.01
C SER A 101 -15.74 -7.44 6.89
N GLU A 102 -15.92 -6.17 7.21
CA GLU A 102 -16.31 -5.14 6.25
C GLU A 102 -15.17 -4.79 5.28
N PHE A 103 -13.95 -4.71 5.79
CA PHE A 103 -12.75 -4.53 4.99
C PHE A 103 -12.51 -5.69 4.00
N GLU A 104 -12.69 -6.93 4.45
CA GLU A 104 -12.57 -8.12 3.62
C GLU A 104 -13.67 -8.16 2.55
N GLN A 105 -14.91 -7.82 2.90
CA GLN A 105 -16.00 -7.73 1.94
C GLN A 105 -15.74 -6.65 0.88
N LEU A 106 -15.24 -5.49 1.28
CA LEU A 106 -14.87 -4.40 0.38
C LEU A 106 -13.84 -4.88 -0.65
N TRP A 107 -12.77 -5.54 -0.20
CA TRP A 107 -11.75 -6.07 -1.11
C TRP A 107 -12.28 -7.17 -2.02
N ASN A 108 -13.08 -8.11 -1.52
CA ASN A 108 -13.68 -9.16 -2.36
C ASN A 108 -14.62 -8.59 -3.44
N THR A 109 -15.27 -7.46 -3.16
CA THR A 109 -16.26 -6.86 -4.08
C THR A 109 -15.59 -5.93 -5.10
N GLU A 110 -14.64 -5.11 -4.66
CA GLU A 110 -14.09 -3.99 -5.46
C GLU A 110 -12.59 -4.14 -5.72
N THR A 111 -12.06 -5.37 -5.79
CA THR A 111 -10.61 -5.64 -5.95
C THR A 111 -9.99 -4.82 -7.08
N ASP A 112 -10.56 -4.90 -8.28
CA ASP A 112 -9.98 -4.28 -9.47
C ASP A 112 -9.99 -2.76 -9.36
N TYR A 113 -11.11 -2.18 -8.90
CA TYR A 113 -11.23 -0.75 -8.69
C TYR A 113 -10.21 -0.24 -7.66
N LEU A 114 -10.10 -0.93 -6.52
CA LEU A 114 -9.14 -0.57 -5.46
C LEU A 114 -7.70 -0.66 -5.96
N LEU A 115 -7.33 -1.70 -6.71
CA LEU A 115 -5.99 -1.86 -7.25
C LEU A 115 -5.66 -0.79 -8.30
N GLU A 116 -6.63 -0.36 -9.08
CA GLU A 116 -6.46 0.73 -10.05
C GLU A 116 -6.26 2.08 -9.35
N HIS A 117 -7.11 2.40 -8.35
CA HIS A 117 -7.23 3.76 -7.81
C HIS A 117 -6.40 4.01 -6.54
N LEU A 118 -6.07 2.98 -5.75
CA LEU A 118 -5.23 3.14 -4.57
C LEU A 118 -3.76 3.32 -4.94
N SER A 119 -3.09 4.21 -4.21
CA SER A 119 -1.63 4.29 -4.23
C SER A 119 -1.01 3.01 -3.66
N LEU A 120 0.22 2.68 -4.09
CA LEU A 120 0.93 1.50 -3.61
C LEU A 120 1.05 1.47 -2.07
N ARG A 121 1.18 2.65 -1.44
CA ARG A 121 1.17 2.78 0.02
C ARG A 121 -0.10 2.20 0.66
N TRP A 122 -1.28 2.46 0.08
CA TRP A 122 -2.54 1.96 0.62
C TRP A 122 -2.77 0.49 0.31
N VAL A 123 -2.33 0.01 -0.86
CA VAL A 123 -2.36 -1.43 -1.17
C VAL A 123 -1.49 -2.22 -0.21
N VAL A 124 -0.27 -1.77 0.09
CA VAL A 124 0.60 -2.42 1.08
C VAL A 124 -0.03 -2.38 2.48
N SER A 125 -0.63 -1.24 2.86
CA SER A 125 -1.36 -1.16 4.13
C SER A 125 -2.53 -2.12 4.20
N ALA A 126 -3.17 -2.45 3.08
CA ALA A 126 -4.22 -3.45 3.02
C ALA A 126 -3.65 -4.87 3.20
N CYS A 127 -2.49 -5.16 2.60
CA CYS A 127 -1.77 -6.42 2.77
C CYS A 127 -1.41 -6.64 4.25
N ASP A 128 -0.80 -5.64 4.90
CA ASP A 128 -0.50 -5.71 6.34
C ASP A 128 -1.78 -5.95 7.17
N THR A 129 -2.89 -5.31 6.79
CA THR A 129 -4.19 -5.49 7.47
C THR A 129 -4.69 -6.94 7.34
N PHE A 130 -4.60 -7.55 6.16
CA PHE A 130 -4.93 -8.97 5.99
C PHE A 130 -3.98 -9.88 6.76
N VAL A 131 -2.68 -9.60 6.77
CA VAL A 131 -1.69 -10.39 7.53
C VAL A 131 -2.02 -10.38 9.02
N ASP A 132 -2.40 -9.22 9.56
CA ASP A 132 -2.69 -9.06 11.00
C ASP A 132 -4.05 -9.64 11.43
N HIS A 133 -5.04 -9.71 10.53
CA HIS A 133 -6.44 -9.97 10.89
C HIS A 133 -7.11 -11.15 10.16
N SER A 134 -6.58 -11.62 9.03
CA SER A 134 -7.16 -12.74 8.28
C SER A 134 -7.16 -14.01 9.13
N THR A 135 -8.26 -14.76 9.06
CA THR A 135 -8.33 -16.12 9.61
C THR A 135 -7.76 -17.17 8.65
N ASP A 136 -7.63 -16.82 7.37
CA ASP A 136 -6.95 -17.62 6.35
C ASP A 136 -5.44 -17.35 6.42
N SER A 137 -4.69 -18.35 6.88
CA SER A 137 -3.23 -18.30 7.01
C SER A 137 -2.50 -18.37 5.67
N ILE A 138 -3.11 -18.96 4.64
CA ILE A 138 -2.55 -19.01 3.28
C ILE A 138 -2.62 -17.63 2.66
N ARG A 139 -3.77 -16.95 2.79
CA ARG A 139 -3.93 -15.53 2.38
C ARG A 139 -2.88 -14.65 3.05
N ALA A 140 -2.73 -14.77 4.36
CA ALA A 140 -1.74 -14.01 5.12
C ALA A 140 -0.31 -14.30 4.62
N ALA A 141 0.05 -15.57 4.38
CA ALA A 141 1.37 -15.93 3.87
C ALA A 141 1.64 -15.37 2.46
N ILE A 142 0.66 -15.44 1.55
CA ILE A 142 0.79 -14.86 0.20
C ILE A 142 0.97 -13.34 0.30
N LEU A 143 0.13 -12.64 1.06
CA LEU A 143 0.20 -11.18 1.19
C LEU A 143 1.44 -10.70 1.95
N MET A 144 2.01 -11.51 2.84
CA MET A 144 3.30 -11.20 3.48
C MET A 144 4.45 -11.10 2.47
N ASN A 145 4.36 -11.78 1.32
CA ASN A 145 5.36 -11.60 0.24
C ASN A 145 5.38 -10.14 -0.27
N ILE A 146 4.23 -9.47 -0.32
CA ILE A 146 4.12 -8.06 -0.73
C ILE A 146 4.83 -7.17 0.29
N THR A 147 4.56 -7.37 1.58
CA THR A 147 5.18 -6.60 2.66
C THR A 147 6.70 -6.76 2.65
N THR A 148 7.20 -7.99 2.49
CA THR A 148 8.65 -8.26 2.38
C THR A 148 9.25 -7.62 1.14
N LEU A 149 8.63 -7.78 -0.03
CA LEU A 149 9.09 -7.21 -1.30
C LEU A 149 9.19 -5.69 -1.25
N VAL A 150 8.12 -5.02 -0.82
CA VAL A 150 8.08 -3.55 -0.80
C VAL A 150 9.00 -2.99 0.28
N ASN A 151 9.08 -3.58 1.48
CA ASN A 151 9.99 -3.08 2.50
C ASN A 151 11.46 -3.29 2.12
N THR A 152 11.80 -4.39 1.45
CA THR A 152 13.14 -4.62 0.91
C THR A 152 13.50 -3.55 -0.12
N LEU A 153 12.61 -3.30 -1.08
CA LEU A 153 12.80 -2.25 -2.08
C LEU A 153 12.93 -0.87 -1.42
N ARG A 154 12.08 -0.52 -0.45
CA ARG A 154 12.14 0.77 0.25
C ARG A 154 13.48 0.97 0.96
N ILE A 155 13.99 -0.06 1.64
CA ILE A 155 15.29 0.01 2.32
C ILE A 155 16.41 0.22 1.29
N TYR A 156 16.37 -0.52 0.17
CA TYR A 156 17.33 -0.38 -0.91
C TYR A 156 17.29 1.02 -1.54
N GLU A 157 16.12 1.50 -1.94
CA GLU A 157 15.95 2.85 -2.52
C GLU A 157 16.34 3.96 -1.53
N THR A 158 16.08 3.76 -0.23
CA THR A 158 16.54 4.71 0.81
C THR A 158 18.06 4.75 0.88
N LYS A 159 18.74 3.59 0.82
CA LYS A 159 20.21 3.55 0.74
C LYS A 159 20.72 4.27 -0.51
N GLN A 160 20.09 4.05 -1.67
CA GLN A 160 20.47 4.75 -2.91
C GLN A 160 20.31 6.25 -2.79
N PHE A 161 19.21 6.73 -2.21
CA PHE A 161 18.99 8.15 -1.93
C PHE A 161 20.07 8.73 -1.01
N LEU A 162 20.47 8.03 0.05
CA LEU A 162 21.52 8.47 0.97
C LEU A 162 22.91 8.57 0.33
N LEU A 163 23.15 7.85 -0.78
CA LEU A 163 24.42 7.87 -1.52
C LEU A 163 24.43 8.95 -2.63
N GLN A 164 23.32 9.64 -2.87
CA GLN A 164 23.25 10.67 -3.90
C GLN A 164 24.04 11.93 -3.48
N PRO A 165 24.87 12.50 -4.37
CA PRO A 165 25.50 13.78 -4.12
C PRO A 165 24.46 14.89 -3.92
N ALA A 166 24.77 15.86 -3.05
CA ALA A 166 23.92 17.03 -2.87
C ALA A 166 23.74 17.75 -4.22
N ASN A 167 22.49 18.12 -4.55
CA ASN A 167 22.09 18.81 -5.78
C ASN A 167 22.17 17.98 -7.08
N SER A 168 22.20 16.64 -7.01
CA SER A 168 22.04 15.77 -8.19
C SER A 168 20.58 15.33 -8.36
N GLU A 169 20.00 15.52 -9.56
CA GLU A 169 18.61 15.12 -9.85
C GLU A 169 18.46 13.59 -10.04
N SER A 170 19.52 12.88 -10.41
CA SER A 170 19.67 11.43 -10.37
C SER A 170 21.09 11.02 -10.78
N LEU A 171 21.59 9.89 -10.29
CA LEU A 171 22.84 9.32 -10.78
C LEU A 171 22.59 8.64 -12.13
N PRO A 172 23.29 9.02 -13.21
CA PRO A 172 23.12 8.37 -14.49
C PRO A 172 23.60 6.92 -14.44
N LEU A 173 22.97 6.06 -15.24
CA LEU A 173 23.52 4.74 -15.51
C LEU A 173 24.79 4.90 -16.35
N LEU A 174 25.80 4.10 -16.04
CA LEU A 174 27.09 4.13 -16.74
C LEU A 174 27.13 3.04 -17.80
N ASP A 175 27.30 3.42 -19.07
CA ASP A 175 27.31 2.50 -20.20
C ASP A 175 28.36 1.39 -20.04
N ASP A 176 29.57 1.74 -19.57
CA ASP A 176 30.64 0.76 -19.31
C ASP A 176 30.22 -0.32 -18.30
N ASN A 177 29.45 0.06 -17.27
CA ASN A 177 28.93 -0.88 -16.28
C ASN A 177 27.83 -1.75 -16.88
N ILE A 178 26.92 -1.16 -17.66
CA ILE A 178 25.87 -1.90 -18.38
C ILE A 178 26.50 -2.95 -19.31
N GLU A 179 27.51 -2.57 -20.09
CA GLU A 179 28.22 -3.47 -21.00
C GLU A 179 29.04 -4.53 -20.26
N ALA A 180 29.49 -4.27 -19.02
CA ALA A 180 30.09 -5.31 -18.18
C ALA A 180 29.05 -6.38 -17.79
N PHE A 181 27.83 -5.99 -17.43
CA PHE A 181 26.74 -6.91 -17.09
C PHE A 181 26.27 -7.76 -18.27
N TYR A 182 26.31 -7.25 -19.51
CA TYR A 182 25.99 -8.07 -20.69
C TYR A 182 27.06 -9.11 -21.01
N ARG A 183 28.32 -8.86 -20.65
CA ARG A 183 29.45 -9.74 -20.99
C ARG A 183 29.66 -10.87 -20.00
N ASN A 184 29.50 -10.61 -18.71
CA ASN A 184 29.87 -11.54 -17.65
C ASN A 184 28.86 -11.55 -16.51
N ASP A 185 28.77 -12.68 -15.81
CA ASP A 185 28.19 -12.71 -14.47
C ASP A 185 29.12 -11.99 -13.50
N ILE A 186 28.59 -10.97 -12.84
CA ILE A 186 29.33 -10.20 -11.85
C ILE A 186 29.01 -10.77 -10.46
N PRO A 187 30.03 -11.26 -9.71
CA PRO A 187 29.82 -11.71 -8.34
C PRO A 187 29.35 -10.57 -7.44
N LEU A 188 28.46 -10.89 -6.50
CA LEU A 188 27.98 -9.98 -5.47
C LEU A 188 28.67 -10.27 -4.14
N TYR A 189 28.08 -11.11 -3.28
CA TYR A 189 28.66 -11.58 -2.03
C TYR A 189 28.08 -12.94 -1.70
N ASP A 190 28.79 -13.73 -0.89
CA ASP A 190 28.31 -15.05 -0.41
C ASP A 190 27.83 -16.00 -1.52
N GLY A 191 28.58 -16.06 -2.62
CA GLY A 191 28.24 -16.90 -3.78
C GLY A 191 27.08 -16.40 -4.65
N LEU A 192 26.45 -15.26 -4.30
CA LEU A 192 25.47 -14.61 -5.16
C LEU A 192 26.13 -13.89 -6.33
N THR A 193 25.37 -13.74 -7.41
CA THR A 193 25.67 -12.82 -8.51
C THR A 193 24.68 -11.67 -8.50
N TYR A 194 25.08 -10.55 -9.06
CA TYR A 194 24.14 -9.49 -9.42
C TYR A 194 23.14 -9.99 -10.45
N PHE A 195 22.00 -9.31 -10.55
CA PHE A 195 20.99 -9.56 -11.57
C PHE A 195 21.60 -9.40 -12.97
N ARG A 196 21.50 -10.43 -13.81
CA ARG A 196 22.05 -10.36 -15.17
C ARG A 196 21.16 -9.52 -16.07
N ILE A 197 21.57 -8.27 -16.26
CA ILE A 197 20.88 -7.35 -17.16
C ILE A 197 20.80 -7.97 -18.56
N GLY A 198 19.63 -7.87 -19.19
CA GLY A 198 19.39 -8.39 -20.54
C GLY A 198 18.72 -9.76 -20.63
N SER A 199 19.04 -10.71 -19.75
CA SER A 199 18.60 -12.11 -19.93
C SER A 199 18.32 -12.92 -18.66
N ASP A 200 18.42 -12.34 -17.47
CA ASP A 200 18.12 -13.04 -16.23
C ASP A 200 16.64 -13.46 -16.18
N ASP A 201 16.37 -14.73 -15.85
CA ASP A 201 15.03 -15.30 -15.81
C ASP A 201 14.46 -15.38 -14.38
N THR A 202 15.18 -14.91 -13.37
CA THR A 202 14.79 -14.99 -11.95
C THR A 202 13.45 -14.32 -11.71
N LEU A 203 13.23 -13.12 -12.28
CA LEU A 203 11.96 -12.40 -12.15
C LEU A 203 10.81 -13.07 -12.92
N LYS A 204 11.09 -13.67 -14.09
CA LYS A 204 10.09 -14.46 -14.83
C LYS A 204 9.67 -15.69 -14.03
N ASN A 205 10.64 -16.41 -13.48
CA ASN A 205 10.40 -17.57 -12.63
C ASN A 205 9.67 -17.18 -11.34
N MET A 206 9.99 -16.01 -10.76
CA MET A 206 9.25 -15.47 -9.62
C MET A 206 7.79 -15.15 -9.97
N ARG A 207 7.53 -14.49 -11.11
CA ARG A 207 6.15 -14.26 -11.58
C ARG A 207 5.36 -15.56 -11.71
N LYS A 208 5.93 -16.57 -12.37
CA LYS A 208 5.28 -17.89 -12.51
C LYS A 208 4.95 -18.54 -11.16
N ARG A 209 5.85 -18.39 -10.16
CA ARG A 209 5.59 -18.87 -8.80
C ARG A 209 4.45 -18.09 -8.15
N TYR A 210 4.39 -16.77 -8.33
CA TYR A 210 3.26 -15.97 -7.86
C TYR A 210 1.94 -16.38 -8.53
N GLU A 211 1.94 -16.58 -9.85
CA GLU A 211 0.76 -17.04 -10.59
C GLU A 211 0.24 -18.41 -10.10
N SER A 212 1.14 -19.29 -9.63
CA SER A 212 0.72 -20.59 -9.07
C SER A 212 -0.18 -20.47 -7.83
N PHE A 213 -0.12 -19.35 -7.11
CA PHE A 213 -0.97 -19.10 -5.95
C PHE A 213 -2.45 -18.87 -6.29
N TYR A 214 -2.81 -18.69 -7.57
CA TYR A 214 -4.22 -18.60 -7.98
C TYR A 214 -5.02 -19.85 -7.61
N GLY A 215 -4.37 -21.03 -7.54
CA GLY A 215 -4.99 -22.26 -7.07
C GLY A 215 -5.28 -22.28 -5.56
N SER A 216 -4.73 -21.34 -4.80
CA SER A 216 -4.86 -21.26 -3.35
C SER A 216 -5.70 -20.07 -2.88
N ASP A 217 -5.42 -18.86 -3.38
CA ASP A 217 -6.21 -17.67 -3.05
C ASP A 217 -6.20 -16.67 -4.22
N LYS A 218 -7.37 -16.45 -4.82
CA LYS A 218 -7.52 -15.55 -5.97
C LYS A 218 -7.27 -14.08 -5.60
N LEU A 219 -7.82 -13.61 -4.49
CA LEU A 219 -7.70 -12.21 -4.06
C LEU A 219 -6.24 -11.86 -3.77
N ALA A 220 -5.59 -12.66 -2.93
CA ALA A 220 -4.21 -12.45 -2.51
C ALA A 220 -3.25 -12.50 -3.72
N THR A 221 -3.48 -13.43 -4.64
CA THR A 221 -2.66 -13.56 -5.86
C THR A 221 -2.84 -12.37 -6.79
N THR A 222 -4.08 -11.90 -6.99
CA THR A 222 -4.35 -10.70 -7.79
C THR A 222 -3.68 -9.47 -7.18
N MET A 223 -3.75 -9.29 -5.86
CA MET A 223 -3.04 -8.19 -5.19
C MET A 223 -1.52 -8.28 -5.36
N LEU A 224 -0.95 -9.48 -5.20
CA LEU A 224 0.49 -9.72 -5.33
C LEU A 224 1.00 -9.40 -6.74
N LEU A 225 0.33 -9.89 -7.77
CA LEU A 225 0.71 -9.63 -9.16
C LEU A 225 0.50 -8.15 -9.52
N SER A 226 -0.57 -7.53 -9.05
CA SER A 226 -0.80 -6.08 -9.26
C SER A 226 0.30 -5.22 -8.65
N VAL A 227 0.75 -5.54 -7.42
CA VAL A 227 1.90 -4.85 -6.82
C VAL A 227 3.16 -5.11 -7.62
N PHE A 228 3.42 -6.37 -7.98
CA PHE A 228 4.59 -6.73 -8.78
C PHE A 228 4.66 -5.95 -10.11
N ASP A 229 3.52 -5.80 -10.79
CA ASP A 229 3.41 -5.04 -12.03
C ASP A 229 3.58 -3.52 -11.81
N LYS A 230 3.07 -2.97 -10.70
CA LYS A 230 3.28 -1.55 -10.34
C LYS A 230 4.76 -1.24 -10.09
N LEU A 231 5.56 -2.17 -9.54
CA LEU A 231 7.00 -1.96 -9.38
C LEU A 231 7.73 -1.79 -10.72
N GLN A 232 7.24 -2.42 -11.79
CA GLN A 232 7.85 -2.31 -13.13
C GLN A 232 7.58 -0.97 -13.82
N LYS A 233 6.59 -0.20 -13.35
CA LYS A 233 6.11 1.03 -13.99
C LYS A 233 6.61 2.29 -13.29
N ASN A 234 6.83 2.23 -11.98
CA ASN A 234 7.36 3.35 -11.21
C ASN A 234 8.88 3.37 -11.28
N ASN A 235 9.48 4.56 -11.24
CA ASN A 235 10.94 4.74 -11.19
C ASN A 235 11.51 4.00 -9.97
N SER A 236 12.03 2.80 -10.23
CA SER A 236 12.54 1.85 -9.25
C SER A 236 13.57 0.94 -9.90
N ALA A 237 14.33 0.22 -9.06
CA ALA A 237 15.25 -0.82 -9.53
C ALA A 237 14.59 -1.80 -10.53
N PHE A 238 13.32 -2.19 -10.33
CA PHE A 238 12.58 -3.09 -11.22
C PHE A 238 12.37 -2.47 -12.61
N SER A 239 11.92 -1.22 -12.67
CA SER A 239 11.74 -0.51 -13.96
C SER A 239 13.04 -0.33 -14.73
N THR A 240 14.16 -0.11 -14.02
CA THR A 240 15.50 -0.01 -14.62
C THR A 240 15.96 -1.35 -15.19
N MET A 241 15.78 -2.45 -14.45
CA MET A 241 16.12 -3.78 -14.96
C MET A 241 15.26 -4.15 -16.16
N ARG A 242 13.98 -3.75 -16.18
CA ARG A 242 13.07 -3.94 -17.31
C ARG A 242 13.53 -3.15 -18.54
N SER A 243 13.91 -1.88 -18.40
CA SER A 243 14.32 -1.05 -19.55
C SER A 243 15.61 -1.53 -20.21
N LEU A 244 16.48 -2.20 -19.45
CA LEU A 244 17.73 -2.79 -19.95
C LEU A 244 17.58 -4.27 -20.34
N HIS A 245 16.38 -4.85 -20.26
CA HIS A 245 16.17 -6.24 -20.64
C HIS A 245 16.14 -6.40 -22.17
N LYS A 246 16.72 -7.48 -22.70
CA LYS A 246 16.88 -7.72 -24.14
C LYS A 246 16.25 -9.05 -24.61
N SER A 247 16.11 -10.01 -23.72
CA SER A 247 15.70 -11.37 -24.04
C SER A 247 14.19 -11.56 -23.87
N LYS A 248 13.50 -11.76 -25.00
CA LYS A 248 12.06 -12.09 -25.02
C LYS A 248 11.71 -13.35 -24.23
N ASN A 249 12.65 -14.29 -24.13
CA ASN A 249 12.43 -15.57 -23.45
C ASN A 249 12.44 -15.46 -21.92
N SER A 250 12.86 -14.32 -21.36
CA SER A 250 13.01 -14.12 -19.92
C SER A 250 12.21 -12.92 -19.40
N GLU A 251 11.30 -12.37 -20.22
CA GLU A 251 10.42 -11.28 -19.82
C GLU A 251 9.48 -11.72 -18.68
N TRP A 252 9.24 -10.79 -17.74
CA TRP A 252 8.45 -11.02 -16.54
C TRP A 252 7.30 -10.03 -16.37
N TRP A 253 7.07 -9.17 -17.36
CA TRP A 253 5.90 -8.30 -17.43
C TRP A 253 4.89 -8.88 -18.42
N LEU A 254 3.64 -8.45 -18.30
CA LEU A 254 2.64 -8.61 -19.34
C LEU A 254 2.65 -7.32 -20.17
N ASP A 255 2.57 -7.47 -21.49
CA ASP A 255 2.35 -6.37 -22.43
C ASP A 255 0.90 -5.87 -22.37
#